data_AF-A0A922XJJ0-F1
#
_entry.id   AF-A0A922XJJ0-F1
#
_cell.length_a   1.000
_cell.length_b   1.000
_cell.length_c   1.000
_cell.angle_alpha   90.00
_cell.angle_beta   90.00
_cell.angle_gamma   90.00
#
_symmetry.space_group_name_H-M   'P 1'
#
loop_
_entity.id
_entity.type
_entity.pdbx_description
1 polymer ?
#
loop_
_entity_poly.entity_id
_entity_poly.type
_entity_poly.pdbx_seq_one_letter_code
_entity_poly.pdbx_strand_id
1 'polypeptide(L)'
;MRTVKTLIFSASAAVMLAGCTAGGNNPGREYAPNMYHSVAYEPMSQITDPDAGAWANSLEHGDRTGEYYNSNNYNPYKMNMRTPPAHTVKRNAQGWLPYRIARVPKDSIDIVVGNLKNPLDSSAAVLAAGKALYVSYCQHCHGAKGEGDGKVADKYAGVANLQGDTYRAMSEAHIFQVITNGAGLMQPHGSQISPEDRWKITKYVKALQKK
;
A
#
# COMPACT_ATOMS: atom_id res chain seq x y z
N MET A 1 56.62 -30.98 1.05
CA MET A 1 55.90 -30.42 2.22
C MET A 1 55.67 -28.91 2.13
N ARG A 2 56.64 -28.09 1.68
CA ARG A 2 56.45 -26.63 1.48
C ARG A 2 55.38 -26.28 0.43
N THR A 3 55.43 -26.88 -0.75
CA THR A 3 54.47 -26.65 -1.85
C THR A 3 53.02 -26.98 -1.49
N VAL A 4 52.80 -28.06 -0.73
CA VAL A 4 51.46 -28.46 -0.25
C VAL A 4 50.92 -27.45 0.77
N LYS A 5 51.77 -26.96 1.69
CA LYS A 5 51.38 -25.91 2.64
C LYS A 5 51.04 -24.60 1.93
N THR A 6 51.81 -24.22 0.92
CA THR A 6 51.52 -23.01 0.12
C THR A 6 50.20 -23.14 -0.61
N LEU A 7 49.92 -24.26 -1.27
CA LEU A 7 48.66 -24.52 -1.97
C LEU A 7 47.44 -24.48 -1.03
N ILE A 8 47.54 -25.07 0.16
CA ILE A 8 46.47 -25.02 1.16
C ILE A 8 46.23 -23.56 1.59
N PHE A 9 47.29 -22.81 1.88
CA PHE A 9 47.16 -21.41 2.30
C PHE A 9 46.54 -20.53 1.20
N SER A 10 46.96 -20.73 -0.07
CA SER A 10 46.38 -20.05 -1.24
C SER A 10 44.90 -20.38 -1.44
N ALA A 11 44.53 -21.66 -1.33
CA ALA A 11 43.15 -22.11 -1.46
C ALA A 11 42.28 -21.56 -0.32
N SER A 12 42.76 -21.56 0.93
CA SER A 12 42.06 -20.98 2.07
C SER A 12 41.85 -19.47 1.90
N ALA A 13 42.85 -18.73 1.42
CA ALA A 13 42.72 -17.30 1.14
C ALA A 13 41.69 -17.02 0.03
N ALA A 14 41.67 -17.84 -1.04
CA ALA A 14 40.70 -17.71 -2.12
C ALA A 14 39.26 -17.99 -1.65
N VAL A 15 39.05 -19.00 -0.80
CA VAL A 15 37.74 -19.32 -0.22
C VAL A 15 37.26 -18.20 0.72
N MET A 16 38.14 -17.59 1.50
CA MET A 16 37.76 -16.45 2.36
C MET A 16 37.33 -15.21 1.56
N LEU A 17 37.98 -14.95 0.42
CA LEU A 17 37.61 -13.86 -0.48
C LEU A 17 36.27 -14.13 -1.19
N ALA A 18 36.03 -15.38 -1.61
CA ALA A 18 34.78 -15.79 -2.26
C ALA A 18 33.60 -15.95 -1.28
N GLY A 19 33.85 -16.12 0.02
CA GLY A 19 32.81 -16.29 1.03
C GLY A 19 32.06 -15.00 1.40
N CYS A 20 32.54 -13.83 0.97
CA CYS A 20 31.94 -12.52 1.27
C CYS A 20 30.99 -12.02 0.17
N THR A 21 30.21 -12.90 -0.45
CA THR A 21 29.18 -12.52 -1.42
C THR A 21 27.86 -12.22 -0.71
N ALA A 22 27.11 -11.24 -1.20
CA ALA A 22 25.72 -11.05 -0.79
C ALA A 22 24.90 -12.31 -1.12
N GLY A 23 23.94 -12.68 -0.27
CA GLY A 23 23.10 -13.85 -0.49
C GLY A 23 22.20 -14.17 0.70
N GLY A 24 20.98 -14.64 0.41
CA GLY A 24 19.97 -14.92 1.44
C GLY A 24 19.71 -13.70 2.32
N ASN A 25 20.02 -13.83 3.62
CA ASN A 25 19.86 -12.78 4.63
C ASN A 25 21.11 -11.90 4.81
N ASN A 26 22.16 -12.09 4.00
CA ASN A 26 23.38 -11.29 4.04
C ASN A 26 23.34 -10.24 2.92
N PRO A 27 23.17 -8.94 3.23
CA PRO A 27 23.18 -7.88 2.22
C PRO A 27 24.55 -7.69 1.54
N GLY A 28 25.61 -8.30 2.09
CA GLY A 28 26.97 -8.20 1.56
C GLY A 28 27.76 -7.10 2.25
N ARG A 29 28.82 -6.63 1.58
CA ARG A 29 29.69 -5.57 2.08
C ARG A 29 29.48 -4.30 1.24
N GLU A 30 29.39 -3.17 1.92
CA GLU A 30 29.35 -1.85 1.30
C GLU A 30 30.74 -1.22 1.36
N TYR A 31 31.21 -0.65 0.25
CA TYR A 31 32.46 0.13 0.21
C TYR A 31 32.12 1.61 0.26
N ALA A 32 32.74 2.34 1.19
CA ALA A 32 32.51 3.78 1.42
C ALA A 32 31.01 4.16 1.49
N PRO A 33 30.24 3.59 2.44
CA PRO A 33 28.78 3.78 2.53
C PRO A 33 28.32 5.15 3.06
N ASN A 34 29.22 6.14 3.11
CA ASN A 34 28.86 7.48 3.53
C ASN A 34 27.72 8.01 2.65
N MET A 35 26.62 8.42 3.28
CA MET A 35 25.38 8.86 2.62
C MET A 35 24.62 7.81 1.79
N TYR A 36 24.90 6.50 1.93
CA TYR A 36 24.05 5.47 1.30
C TYR A 36 22.73 5.28 2.04
N HIS A 37 22.77 5.51 3.35
CA HIS A 37 21.60 5.49 4.22
C HIS A 37 21.21 6.92 4.55
N SER A 38 19.93 7.25 4.38
CA SER A 38 19.42 8.57 4.67
C SER A 38 19.41 8.83 6.18
N VAL A 39 20.12 9.88 6.62
CA VAL A 39 20.02 10.42 7.99
C VAL A 39 18.61 11.00 8.24
N ALA A 40 17.97 11.51 7.19
CA ALA A 40 16.60 12.02 7.27
C ALA A 40 15.59 10.88 7.46
N TYR A 41 14.45 11.20 8.09
CA TYR A 41 13.32 10.29 8.19
C TYR A 41 12.72 9.98 6.82
N GLU A 42 12.96 8.79 6.31
CA GLU A 42 12.24 8.28 5.15
C GLU A 42 10.91 7.66 5.57
N PRO A 43 9.84 7.79 4.74
CA PRO A 43 8.51 7.29 5.10
C PRO A 43 8.47 5.80 5.49
N MET A 44 9.22 4.96 4.76
CA MET A 44 9.13 3.49 4.90
C MET A 44 10.45 2.84 5.35
N SER A 45 11.51 3.62 5.59
CA SER A 45 12.75 3.10 6.16
C SER A 45 12.70 3.18 7.67
N GLN A 46 13.25 2.18 8.34
CA GLN A 46 13.22 2.07 9.79
C GLN A 46 14.43 1.33 10.35
N ILE A 47 15.52 2.04 10.53
CA ILE A 47 16.74 1.54 11.18
C ILE A 47 16.62 1.84 12.67
N THR A 48 16.31 0.81 13.45
CA THR A 48 16.00 0.95 14.89
C THR A 48 17.21 0.74 15.80
N ASP A 49 18.32 0.23 15.24
CA ASP A 49 19.59 0.03 15.91
C ASP A 49 20.31 1.39 16.04
N PRO A 50 20.50 1.91 17.27
CA PRO A 50 21.14 3.21 17.49
C PRO A 50 22.62 3.21 17.12
N ASP A 51 23.28 2.05 17.02
CA ASP A 51 24.71 1.95 16.68
C ASP A 51 24.94 1.70 15.17
N ALA A 52 23.86 1.64 14.39
CA ALA A 52 23.92 1.40 12.96
C ALA A 52 24.73 2.50 12.24
N GLY A 53 25.84 2.11 11.60
CA GLY A 53 26.73 3.06 10.92
C GLY A 53 27.65 3.84 11.85
N ALA A 54 27.79 3.46 13.13
CA ALA A 54 28.70 4.14 14.07
C ALA A 54 30.16 4.17 13.59
N TRP A 55 30.60 3.15 12.83
CA TRP A 55 31.94 3.07 12.26
C TRP A 55 32.15 4.00 11.05
N ALA A 56 31.07 4.39 10.38
CA ALA A 56 31.08 5.33 9.26
C ALA A 56 30.84 6.77 9.71
N ASN A 57 30.50 6.96 10.99
CA ASN A 57 29.97 8.19 11.54
C ASN A 57 30.94 9.36 11.37
N SER A 58 30.64 10.19 10.38
CA SER A 58 31.31 11.46 10.11
C SER A 58 30.65 12.64 10.84
N LEU A 59 29.52 12.40 11.52
CA LEU A 59 28.66 13.42 12.10
C LEU A 59 28.84 13.43 13.63
N GLU A 60 29.23 14.59 14.19
CA GLU A 60 29.20 14.83 15.63
C GLU A 60 27.75 15.06 16.09
N HIS A 61 26.90 14.03 15.99
CA HIS A 61 25.56 14.10 16.56
C HIS A 61 25.65 14.02 18.09
N GLY A 62 25.19 15.08 18.77
CA GLY A 62 25.13 15.12 20.24
C GLY A 62 24.19 14.09 20.88
N ASP A 63 23.48 13.29 20.05
CA ASP A 63 22.57 12.23 20.47
C ASP A 63 23.22 10.83 20.53
N ARG A 64 24.50 10.70 20.16
CA ARG A 64 25.30 9.45 20.18
C ARG A 64 24.73 8.33 19.28
N THR A 65 23.94 8.64 18.27
CA THR A 65 23.45 7.65 17.30
C THR A 65 24.42 7.48 16.12
N GLY A 66 24.41 6.30 15.50
CA GLY A 66 25.18 5.99 14.30
C GLY A 66 24.57 6.61 13.04
N GLU A 67 25.39 6.80 12.00
CA GLU A 67 25.03 7.55 10.78
C GLU A 67 23.78 7.01 10.06
N TYR A 68 23.45 5.72 10.24
CA TYR A 68 22.32 5.10 9.53
C TYR A 68 21.04 5.08 10.36
N TYR A 69 21.09 5.51 11.62
CA TYR A 69 19.91 5.54 12.46
C TYR A 69 18.91 6.59 11.96
N ASN A 70 17.71 6.16 11.58
CA ASN A 70 16.68 7.03 10.99
C ASN A 70 15.27 6.79 11.54
N SER A 71 15.15 6.30 12.78
CA SER A 71 13.85 5.99 13.39
C SER A 71 13.32 7.12 14.27
N ASN A 72 12.02 7.37 14.21
CA ASN A 72 11.37 8.35 15.08
C ASN A 72 11.01 7.77 16.46
N ASN A 73 11.78 8.16 17.49
CA ASN A 73 11.58 7.72 18.88
C ASN A 73 10.24 8.18 19.52
N TYR A 74 9.58 9.17 18.93
CA TYR A 74 8.34 9.75 19.48
C TYR A 74 7.06 9.10 18.93
N ASN A 75 7.18 8.13 18.03
CA ASN A 75 6.04 7.43 17.44
C ASN A 75 5.96 5.99 17.97
N PRO A 76 4.75 5.45 18.23
CA PRO A 76 4.60 4.04 18.52
C PRO A 76 5.26 3.18 17.44
N TYR A 77 5.91 2.10 17.85
CA TYR A 77 6.66 1.19 16.98
C TYR A 77 7.86 1.84 16.26
N LYS A 78 8.35 3.02 16.65
CA LYS A 78 9.50 3.71 16.05
C LYS A 78 9.35 4.05 14.55
N MET A 79 8.13 4.09 14.03
CA MET A 79 7.88 4.38 12.60
C MET A 79 8.05 5.87 12.31
N ASN A 80 8.52 6.21 11.11
CA ASN A 80 8.61 7.61 10.68
C ASN A 80 7.26 8.22 10.31
N MET A 81 6.31 7.39 9.85
CA MET A 81 4.96 7.82 9.50
C MET A 81 4.06 7.96 10.74
N ARG A 82 3.58 9.18 10.99
CA ARG A 82 2.60 9.48 12.05
C ARG A 82 1.18 9.47 11.50
N THR A 83 0.22 9.10 12.34
CA THR A 83 -1.20 9.30 12.01
C THR A 83 -1.50 10.80 11.99
N PRO A 84 -2.18 11.31 10.96
CA PRO A 84 -2.61 12.71 10.95
C PRO A 84 -3.62 12.94 12.09
N PRO A 85 -3.66 14.15 12.69
CA PRO A 85 -4.70 14.48 13.66
C PRO A 85 -6.09 14.23 13.09
N ALA A 86 -6.99 13.71 13.93
CA ALA A 86 -8.36 13.43 13.54
C ALA A 86 -8.98 14.67 12.88
N HIS A 87 -9.77 14.44 11.83
CA HIS A 87 -10.49 15.50 11.11
C HIS A 87 -9.64 16.50 10.31
N THR A 88 -8.35 16.25 10.14
CA THR A 88 -7.52 17.06 9.25
C THR A 88 -7.98 16.94 7.80
N VAL A 89 -8.06 18.07 7.11
CA VAL A 89 -8.44 18.14 5.69
C VAL A 89 -7.24 18.66 4.90
N LYS A 90 -6.71 17.84 3.98
CA LYS A 90 -5.63 18.29 3.09
C LYS A 90 -6.15 19.29 2.06
N ARG A 91 -5.33 20.28 1.71
CA ARG A 91 -5.56 21.10 0.52
C ARG A 91 -5.36 20.24 -0.73
N ASN A 92 -6.19 20.42 -1.75
CA ASN A 92 -5.94 19.87 -3.08
C ASN A 92 -5.77 21.00 -4.09
N ALA A 93 -5.14 20.70 -5.24
CA ALA A 93 -4.87 21.67 -6.30
C ALA A 93 -6.15 22.26 -6.91
N GLN A 94 -7.27 21.56 -6.75
CA GLN A 94 -8.58 21.94 -7.27
C GLN A 94 -9.36 22.87 -6.32
N GLY A 95 -8.83 23.17 -5.12
CA GLY A 95 -9.53 23.96 -4.09
C GLY A 95 -10.80 23.30 -3.55
N TRP A 96 -11.09 22.05 -3.94
CA TRP A 96 -12.23 21.31 -3.48
C TRP A 96 -11.95 20.82 -2.07
N LEU A 97 -12.95 20.89 -1.20
CA LEU A 97 -12.88 20.11 0.02
C LEU A 97 -12.91 18.63 -0.41
N PRO A 98 -11.88 17.82 -0.08
CA PRO A 98 -11.90 16.40 -0.41
C PRO A 98 -13.22 15.82 0.09
N TYR A 99 -13.83 14.97 -0.73
CA TYR A 99 -15.03 14.18 -0.48
C TYR A 99 -15.46 14.23 1.01
N ARG A 100 -16.31 15.20 1.37
CA ARG A 100 -16.70 15.47 2.77
C ARG A 100 -17.42 14.29 3.43
N ILE A 101 -17.76 13.27 2.64
CA ILE A 101 -18.47 12.06 3.04
C ILE A 101 -17.53 11.00 3.63
N ALA A 102 -16.21 11.25 3.74
CA ALA A 102 -15.35 10.49 4.66
C ALA A 102 -15.84 10.53 6.14
N ARG A 103 -16.80 11.41 6.44
CA ARG A 103 -17.52 11.51 7.72
C ARG A 103 -18.95 10.94 7.72
N VAL A 104 -19.47 10.40 6.61
CA VAL A 104 -20.77 9.73 6.67
C VAL A 104 -20.55 8.36 7.32
N PRO A 105 -21.15 8.10 8.48
CA PRO A 105 -21.04 6.81 9.14
C PRO A 105 -21.38 5.68 8.17
N LYS A 106 -20.77 4.51 8.38
CA LYS A 106 -21.04 3.29 7.59
C LYS A 106 -22.56 3.05 7.46
N ASP A 107 -23.31 3.35 8.52
CA ASP A 107 -24.74 3.09 8.64
C ASP A 107 -25.64 4.21 8.06
N SER A 108 -25.05 5.27 7.48
CA SER A 108 -25.80 6.42 6.93
C SER A 108 -25.72 6.47 5.39
N ILE A 109 -25.73 5.31 4.75
CA ILE A 109 -25.60 5.17 3.28
C ILE A 109 -26.69 5.93 2.51
N ASP A 110 -27.88 6.08 3.08
CA ASP A 110 -29.01 6.78 2.45
C ASP A 110 -28.72 8.26 2.17
N ILE A 111 -27.97 8.90 3.06
CA ILE A 111 -27.52 10.30 2.87
C ILE A 111 -26.62 10.40 1.64
N VAL A 112 -25.78 9.39 1.40
CA VAL A 112 -24.85 9.35 0.25
C VAL A 112 -25.61 9.10 -1.03
N VAL A 113 -26.51 8.11 -1.03
CA VAL A 113 -27.30 7.73 -2.21
C VAL A 113 -28.17 8.87 -2.72
N GLY A 114 -28.77 9.67 -1.83
CA GLY A 114 -29.64 10.79 -2.22
C GLY A 114 -28.91 12.03 -2.76
N ASN A 115 -27.66 12.27 -2.34
CA ASN A 115 -26.98 13.54 -2.57
C ASN A 115 -25.75 13.47 -3.48
N LEU A 116 -25.27 12.27 -3.78
CA LEU A 116 -24.02 12.08 -4.48
C LEU A 116 -24.25 11.45 -5.85
N LYS A 117 -23.64 12.07 -6.87
CA LYS A 117 -23.60 11.54 -8.23
C LYS A 117 -22.16 11.43 -8.66
N ASN A 118 -21.88 10.40 -9.44
CA ASN A 118 -20.57 10.22 -10.01
C ASN A 118 -20.27 11.35 -11.00
N PRO A 119 -19.21 12.16 -10.78
CA PRO A 119 -18.90 13.29 -11.65
C PRO A 119 -18.20 12.88 -12.95
N LEU A 120 -17.77 11.62 -13.08
CA LEU A 120 -17.03 11.15 -14.25
C LEU A 120 -17.97 10.78 -15.40
N ASP A 121 -17.50 11.01 -16.61
CA ASP A 121 -18.17 10.54 -17.82
C ASP A 121 -18.13 9.00 -17.94
N SER A 122 -18.84 8.46 -18.93
CA SER A 122 -18.80 7.02 -19.26
C SER A 122 -17.95 6.75 -20.48
N SER A 123 -16.87 7.53 -20.68
CA SER A 123 -15.96 7.34 -21.79
C SER A 123 -15.30 5.96 -21.75
N ALA A 124 -14.88 5.46 -22.92
CA ALA A 124 -14.16 4.19 -23.00
C ALA A 124 -12.88 4.18 -22.15
N ALA A 125 -12.21 5.33 -22.02
CA ALA A 125 -11.03 5.49 -21.19
C ALA A 125 -11.34 5.30 -19.70
N VAL A 126 -12.41 5.93 -19.19
CA VAL A 126 -12.87 5.76 -17.80
C VAL A 126 -13.24 4.31 -17.51
N LEU A 127 -13.97 3.65 -18.42
CA LEU A 127 -14.35 2.24 -18.27
C LEU A 127 -13.15 1.30 -18.32
N ALA A 128 -12.17 1.55 -19.19
CA ALA A 128 -10.94 0.77 -19.26
C ALA A 128 -10.10 0.89 -17.98
N ALA A 129 -9.94 2.12 -17.45
CA ALA A 129 -9.27 2.34 -16.17
C ALA A 129 -10.03 1.69 -15.01
N GLY A 130 -11.36 1.82 -14.98
CA GLY A 130 -12.23 1.16 -14.00
C GLY A 130 -12.13 -0.36 -14.04
N LYS A 131 -12.01 -0.95 -15.24
CA LYS A 131 -11.76 -2.39 -15.42
C LYS A 131 -10.44 -2.81 -14.81
N ALA A 132 -9.35 -2.10 -15.12
CA ALA A 132 -8.03 -2.43 -14.59
C ALA A 132 -8.02 -2.40 -13.05
N LEU A 133 -8.64 -1.37 -12.47
CA LEU A 133 -8.79 -1.26 -11.01
C LEU A 133 -9.67 -2.39 -10.42
N TYR A 134 -10.78 -2.73 -11.08
CA TYR A 134 -11.63 -3.85 -10.64
C TYR A 134 -10.88 -5.18 -10.63
N VAL A 135 -10.08 -5.45 -11.67
CA VAL A 135 -9.26 -6.67 -11.75
C VAL A 135 -8.26 -6.73 -10.59
N SER A 136 -7.63 -5.60 -10.25
CA SER A 136 -6.61 -5.54 -9.19
C SER A 136 -7.18 -5.61 -7.76
N TYR A 137 -8.36 -5.02 -7.52
CA TYR A 137 -8.88 -4.84 -6.15
C TYR A 137 -10.13 -5.66 -5.84
N CYS A 138 -10.96 -5.99 -6.84
CA CYS A 138 -12.31 -6.51 -6.61
C CYS A 138 -12.52 -7.93 -7.15
N GLN A 139 -11.91 -8.27 -8.29
CA GLN A 139 -12.13 -9.54 -8.99
C GLN A 139 -11.76 -10.77 -8.14
N HIS A 140 -10.77 -10.64 -7.25
CA HIS A 140 -10.33 -11.76 -6.41
C HIS A 140 -11.44 -12.32 -5.52
N CYS A 141 -12.39 -11.47 -5.10
CA CYS A 141 -13.58 -11.87 -4.33
C CYS A 141 -14.82 -11.94 -5.23
N HIS A 142 -15.11 -10.89 -6.00
CA HIS A 142 -16.38 -10.78 -6.74
C HIS A 142 -16.37 -11.51 -8.10
N GLY A 143 -15.23 -12.02 -8.55
CA GLY A 143 -15.10 -12.74 -9.81
C GLY A 143 -15.01 -11.84 -11.04
N ALA A 144 -14.64 -12.41 -12.19
CA ALA A 144 -14.39 -11.63 -13.41
C ALA A 144 -15.68 -10.99 -13.98
N LYS A 145 -16.82 -11.68 -13.79
CA LYS A 145 -18.15 -11.23 -14.22
C LYS A 145 -18.96 -10.56 -13.10
N GLY A 146 -18.41 -10.48 -11.89
CA GLY A 146 -19.10 -9.94 -10.73
C GLY A 146 -20.10 -10.92 -10.10
N GLU A 147 -19.96 -12.23 -10.35
CA GLU A 147 -20.93 -13.24 -9.91
C GLU A 147 -20.71 -13.71 -8.47
N GLY A 148 -19.71 -13.15 -7.76
CA GLY A 148 -19.36 -13.55 -6.40
C GLY A 148 -18.53 -14.83 -6.34
N ASP A 149 -17.93 -15.22 -7.46
CA ASP A 149 -17.22 -16.49 -7.70
C ASP A 149 -15.69 -16.32 -7.79
N GLY A 150 -15.15 -15.25 -7.21
CA GLY A 150 -13.69 -15.07 -7.13
C GLY A 150 -13.05 -16.15 -6.25
N LYS A 151 -11.79 -16.51 -6.50
CA LYS A 151 -11.08 -17.55 -5.73
C LYS A 151 -11.06 -17.33 -4.21
N VAL A 152 -11.20 -16.09 -3.76
CA VAL A 152 -11.30 -15.77 -2.32
C VAL A 152 -12.67 -16.15 -1.75
N ALA A 153 -13.73 -16.15 -2.56
CA ALA A 153 -15.08 -16.56 -2.16
C ALA A 153 -15.16 -18.03 -1.72
N ASP A 154 -14.24 -18.88 -2.18
CA ASP A 154 -14.11 -20.28 -1.72
C ASP A 154 -13.78 -20.37 -0.21
N LYS A 155 -13.20 -19.31 0.37
CA LYS A 155 -12.79 -19.25 1.77
C LYS A 155 -13.66 -18.32 2.61
N TYR A 156 -14.35 -17.37 1.97
CA TYR A 156 -15.22 -16.39 2.63
C TYR A 156 -16.65 -16.53 2.12
N ALA A 157 -17.54 -17.05 2.96
CA ALA A 157 -18.96 -17.10 2.64
C ALA A 157 -19.57 -15.69 2.56
N GLY A 158 -20.60 -15.53 1.72
CA GLY A 158 -21.38 -14.29 1.66
C GLY A 158 -20.75 -13.18 0.80
N VAL A 159 -19.83 -13.50 -0.12
CA VAL A 159 -19.41 -12.53 -1.14
C VAL A 159 -20.60 -12.20 -2.04
N ALA A 160 -20.90 -10.91 -2.18
CA ALA A 160 -22.04 -10.46 -2.97
C ALA A 160 -21.85 -10.77 -4.46
N ASN A 161 -22.88 -11.38 -5.05
CA ASN A 161 -23.07 -11.44 -6.49
C ASN A 161 -23.55 -10.06 -6.99
N LEU A 162 -22.67 -9.29 -7.60
CA LEU A 162 -22.93 -7.95 -8.13
C LEU A 162 -23.93 -7.98 -9.29
N GLN A 163 -24.18 -9.12 -9.93
CA GLN A 163 -25.23 -9.32 -10.93
C GLN A 163 -26.61 -9.58 -10.31
N GLY A 164 -26.75 -9.74 -8.99
CA GLY A 164 -28.07 -9.90 -8.37
C GLY A 164 -28.95 -8.66 -8.53
N ASP A 165 -30.27 -8.84 -8.66
CA ASP A 165 -31.23 -7.74 -8.89
C ASP A 165 -31.13 -6.62 -7.84
N THR A 166 -30.99 -6.98 -6.57
CA THR A 166 -30.79 -6.03 -5.47
C THR A 166 -29.57 -5.14 -5.71
N TYR A 167 -28.45 -5.71 -6.16
CA TYR A 167 -27.20 -4.99 -6.38
C TYR A 167 -27.20 -4.19 -7.70
N ARG A 168 -27.96 -4.64 -8.71
CA ARG A 168 -28.20 -3.86 -9.93
C ARG A 168 -29.02 -2.60 -9.65
N ALA A 169 -29.97 -2.66 -8.73
CA ALA A 169 -30.80 -1.53 -8.31
C ALA A 169 -30.04 -0.47 -7.47
N MET A 170 -28.92 -0.84 -6.83
CA MET A 170 -28.12 0.10 -6.03
C MET A 170 -27.52 1.23 -6.88
N SER A 171 -27.43 2.45 -6.35
CA SER A 171 -26.83 3.57 -7.10
C SER A 171 -25.30 3.46 -7.20
N GLU A 172 -24.69 4.20 -8.13
CA GLU A 172 -23.21 4.32 -8.18
C GLU A 172 -22.64 4.85 -6.86
N ALA A 173 -23.36 5.77 -6.20
CA ALA A 173 -22.98 6.33 -4.92
C ALA A 173 -22.99 5.30 -3.78
N HIS A 174 -23.93 4.35 -3.81
CA HIS A 174 -23.94 3.22 -2.87
C HIS A 174 -22.66 2.40 -3.02
N ILE A 175 -22.33 2.00 -4.25
CA ILE A 175 -21.12 1.21 -4.55
C ILE A 175 -19.86 1.97 -4.09
N PHE A 176 -19.81 3.28 -4.35
CA PHE A 176 -18.70 4.12 -3.92
C PHE A 176 -18.52 4.09 -2.40
N GLN A 177 -19.63 4.21 -1.66
CA GLN A 177 -19.61 4.19 -0.20
C GLN A 177 -19.16 2.84 0.35
N VAL A 178 -19.62 1.73 -0.24
CA VAL A 178 -19.19 0.38 0.13
C VAL A 178 -17.69 0.20 -0.09
N ILE A 179 -17.14 0.66 -1.23
CA ILE A 179 -15.68 0.59 -1.44
C ILE A 179 -14.94 1.47 -0.42
N THR A 180 -15.53 2.60 -0.03
CA THR A 180 -14.92 3.55 0.92
C THR A 180 -14.83 2.99 2.34
N ASN A 181 -15.95 2.49 2.86
CA ASN A 181 -16.12 2.18 4.28
C ASN A 181 -16.29 0.67 4.57
N GLY A 182 -16.38 -0.15 3.53
CA GLY A 182 -16.70 -1.56 3.65
C GLY A 182 -18.18 -1.81 3.94
N ALA A 183 -18.63 -3.05 3.75
CA ALA A 183 -19.98 -3.51 4.07
C ALA A 183 -19.97 -5.00 4.43
N GLY A 184 -20.67 -5.38 5.49
CA GLY A 184 -20.60 -6.75 6.01
C GLY A 184 -19.14 -7.18 6.27
N LEU A 185 -18.71 -8.27 5.63
CA LEU A 185 -17.36 -8.81 5.70
C LEU A 185 -16.34 -8.09 4.80
N MET A 186 -16.80 -7.28 3.84
CA MET A 186 -15.91 -6.51 2.96
C MET A 186 -15.24 -5.39 3.74
N GLN A 187 -13.91 -5.41 3.80
CA GLN A 187 -13.10 -4.39 4.44
C GLN A 187 -13.08 -3.08 3.63
N PRO A 188 -12.84 -1.92 4.28
CA PRO A 188 -12.72 -0.64 3.56
C PRO A 188 -11.48 -0.59 2.66
N HIS A 189 -11.66 -0.13 1.42
CA HIS A 189 -10.56 0.15 0.49
C HIS A 189 -10.25 1.65 0.36
N GLY A 190 -10.93 2.52 1.12
CA GLY A 190 -10.78 3.98 1.01
C GLY A 190 -9.38 4.52 1.27
N SER A 191 -8.52 3.80 1.99
CA SER A 191 -7.10 4.14 2.21
C SER A 191 -6.18 3.72 1.06
N GLN A 192 -6.61 2.78 0.22
CA GLN A 192 -5.83 2.21 -0.87
C GLN A 192 -6.22 2.78 -2.23
N ILE A 193 -7.50 3.14 -2.39
CA ILE A 193 -8.06 3.59 -3.67
C ILE A 193 -8.51 5.05 -3.57
N SER A 194 -8.02 5.88 -4.50
CA SER A 194 -8.38 7.30 -4.57
C SER A 194 -9.90 7.47 -4.78
N PRO A 195 -10.50 8.61 -4.39
CA PRO A 195 -11.91 8.87 -4.67
C PRO A 195 -12.23 8.80 -6.17
N GLU A 196 -11.37 9.35 -7.02
CA GLU A 196 -11.58 9.32 -8.47
C GLU A 196 -11.59 7.87 -9.00
N ASP A 197 -10.65 7.05 -8.54
CA ASP A 197 -10.55 5.65 -8.98
C ASP A 197 -11.70 4.80 -8.46
N ARG A 198 -12.21 5.07 -7.26
CA ARG A 198 -13.45 4.45 -6.77
C ARG A 198 -14.63 4.74 -7.71
N TRP A 199 -14.75 5.97 -8.20
CA TRP A 199 -15.78 6.33 -9.19
C TRP A 199 -15.60 5.65 -10.54
N LYS A 200 -14.36 5.43 -10.99
CA LYS A 200 -14.08 4.63 -12.20
C LYS A 200 -14.52 3.18 -12.00
N ILE A 201 -14.22 2.59 -10.83
CA ILE A 201 -14.65 1.23 -10.48
C ILE A 201 -16.18 1.14 -10.46
N THR A 202 -16.89 2.11 -9.84
CA THR A 202 -18.35 2.08 -9.79
C THR A 202 -18.98 2.13 -11.19
N LYS A 203 -18.42 2.94 -12.11
CA LYS A 203 -18.84 2.97 -13.53
C LYS A 203 -18.63 1.61 -14.18
N TYR A 204 -17.47 1.00 -13.98
CA TYR A 204 -17.17 -0.30 -14.55
C TYR A 204 -18.11 -1.39 -14.02
N VAL A 205 -18.40 -1.41 -12.71
CA VAL A 205 -19.37 -2.34 -12.12
C VAL A 205 -20.76 -2.15 -12.74
N LYS A 206 -21.21 -0.90 -12.92
CA LYS A 206 -22.47 -0.62 -13.63
C LYS A 206 -22.48 -1.05 -15.09
N ALA A 207 -21.35 -0.94 -15.79
CA ALA A 207 -21.23 -1.45 -17.15
C ALA A 207 -21.19 -2.98 -17.19
N LEU A 208 -20.58 -3.63 -16.20
CA LEU A 208 -20.54 -5.08 -16.04
C LEU A 208 -21.93 -5.65 -15.78
N GLN A 209 -22.74 -4.96 -14.99
CA GLN A 209 -24.13 -5.32 -14.67
C GLN A 209 -25.11 -5.28 -15.87
N LYS A 210 -24.69 -4.69 -17.00
CA LYS A 210 -25.51 -4.56 -18.23
C LYS A 210 -25.21 -5.65 -19.26
N LYS A 211 -24.25 -6.52 -19.00
CA LYS A 211 -23.86 -7.63 -19.88
C LYS A 211 -24.49 -8.92 -19.40
#